data_AF-A0A554I795-F1
#
_entry.id   AF-A0A554I795-F1
#
_cell.length_a   1.000
_cell.length_b   1.000
_cell.length_c   1.000
_cell.angle_alpha   90.00
_cell.angle_beta   90.00
_cell.angle_gamma   90.00
#
_symmetry.space_group_name_H-M   'P 1'
#
loop_
_entity.id
_entity.type
_entity.pdbx_description
1 polymer ?
#
loop_
_entity_poly.entity_id
_entity_poly.type
_entity_poly.pdbx_seq_one_letter_code
_entity_poly.pdbx_strand_id
1 'polypeptide(L)'
;MAEEKKIYIYDARNTLYSHKSTCACPAAVLTVAIESFDRTPGCSSRIGREFLTEENVGKNFDISILDPVLVGAVEFVGIGQKYIPASIYNNVINSFPKFFDYGDFAVFKQGDEYIIVDTDYLDVKPLF
;
A
#
# COMPACT_ATOMS: atom_id res chain seq x y z
N MET A 1 -15.71 -8.09 18.93
CA MET A 1 -14.28 -7.78 19.12
C MET A 1 -13.66 -7.82 17.73
N ALA A 2 -13.09 -6.73 17.24
CA ALA A 2 -12.47 -6.72 15.92
C ALA A 2 -11.19 -7.56 16.00
N GLU A 3 -11.06 -8.55 15.12
CA GLU A 3 -9.87 -9.38 15.02
C GLU A 3 -8.68 -8.50 14.64
N GLU A 4 -7.58 -8.61 15.37
CA GLU A 4 -6.38 -7.81 15.11
C GLU A 4 -5.72 -8.33 13.83
N LYS A 5 -5.81 -7.54 12.75
CA LYS A 5 -5.20 -7.92 11.47
C LYS A 5 -3.68 -7.95 11.60
N LYS A 6 -3.08 -9.00 11.04
CA LYS A 6 -1.63 -9.07 10.90
C LYS A 6 -1.17 -8.02 9.90
N ILE A 7 -0.10 -7.30 10.24
CA ILE A 7 0.42 -6.19 9.43
C ILE A 7 1.83 -6.55 8.97
N TYR A 8 2.05 -6.31 7.68
CA TYR A 8 3.33 -6.50 7.01
C TYR A 8 3.75 -5.17 6.41
N ILE A 9 5.00 -4.79 6.62
CA ILE A 9 5.53 -3.53 6.12
C ILE A 9 6.73 -3.84 5.25
N TYR A 10 6.79 -3.22 4.09
CA TYR A 10 7.83 -3.46 3.09
C TYR A 10 8.51 -2.15 2.73
N ASP A 11 9.81 -2.23 2.46
CA ASP A 11 10.51 -1.14 1.80
C ASP A 11 10.28 -1.17 0.29
N ALA A 12 10.82 -0.16 -0.41
CA ALA A 12 10.77 -0.03 -1.87
C ALA A 12 11.25 -1.27 -2.64
N ARG A 13 12.10 -2.11 -2.03
CA ARG A 13 12.76 -3.27 -2.66
C ARG A 13 12.06 -4.58 -2.32
N ASN A 14 10.79 -4.54 -1.92
CA ASN A 14 10.03 -5.70 -1.44
C ASN A 14 10.64 -6.41 -0.23
N THR A 15 11.50 -5.74 0.55
CA THR A 15 12.08 -6.36 1.74
C THR A 15 11.16 -6.12 2.92
N LEU A 16 10.73 -7.21 3.57
CA LEU A 16 9.97 -7.11 4.80
C LEU A 16 10.76 -6.31 5.82
N TYR A 17 10.17 -5.21 6.27
CA TYR A 17 10.76 -4.30 7.22
C TYR A 17 10.85 -5.01 8.57
N SER A 18 12.05 -5.47 8.90
CA SER A 18 12.38 -5.86 10.27
C SER A 18 12.98 -4.64 10.97
N HIS A 19 12.71 -4.45 12.27
CA HIS A 19 13.21 -3.35 13.10
C HIS A 19 14.74 -3.09 13.05
N LYS A 20 15.52 -3.92 12.35
CA LYS A 20 16.98 -3.82 12.18
C LYS A 20 17.43 -3.03 10.94
N SER A 21 16.53 -2.66 10.04
CA SER A 21 16.90 -1.88 8.85
C SER A 21 17.00 -0.39 9.20
N THR A 22 18.24 0.11 9.35
CA THR A 22 18.53 1.50 9.75
C THR A 22 18.45 2.52 8.62
N CYS A 23 18.20 2.10 7.38
CA CYS A 23 18.34 2.97 6.20
C CYS A 23 17.27 2.78 5.11
N ALA A 24 16.28 1.92 5.32
CA ALA A 24 15.18 1.77 4.37
C ALA A 24 14.01 2.63 4.83
N CYS A 25 13.38 3.40 3.94
CA CYS A 25 12.08 4.00 4.22
C CYS A 25 11.01 2.95 3.90
N PRO A 26 10.06 2.70 4.81
CA PRO A 26 8.94 1.83 4.49
C PRO A 26 8.11 2.48 3.38
N ALA A 27 7.70 1.67 2.40
CA ALA A 27 7.04 2.09 1.16
C ALA A 27 5.64 1.47 1.00
N ALA A 28 5.37 0.33 1.64
CA ALA A 28 4.05 -0.28 1.65
C ALA A 28 3.73 -0.91 3.01
N VAL A 29 2.44 -0.88 3.37
CA VAL A 29 1.83 -1.59 4.47
C VAL A 29 0.70 -2.45 3.93
N LEU A 30 0.78 -3.75 4.15
CA LEU A 30 -0.19 -4.74 3.70
C LEU A 30 -0.76 -5.47 4.90
N THR A 31 -2.05 -5.80 4.87
CA THR A 31 -2.63 -6.77 5.82
C THR A 31 -2.63 -8.21 5.30
N VAL A 32 -2.13 -8.38 4.08
CA VAL A 32 -1.92 -9.67 3.41
C VAL A 32 -0.42 -9.84 3.10
N ALA A 33 0.07 -11.08 3.12
CA ALA A 33 1.47 -11.38 2.83
C ALA A 33 1.79 -11.08 1.35
N ILE A 34 2.92 -10.43 1.07
CA ILE A 34 3.27 -10.03 -0.30
C ILE A 34 3.52 -11.24 -1.21
N GLU A 35 3.86 -12.39 -0.61
CA GLU A 35 4.05 -13.67 -1.28
C GLU A 35 2.77 -14.27 -1.85
N SER A 36 1.60 -13.72 -1.50
CA SER A 36 0.32 -14.13 -2.09
C SER A 36 0.08 -13.58 -3.49
N PHE A 37 0.92 -12.64 -3.93
CA PHE A 37 0.78 -11.93 -5.20
C PHE A 37 1.83 -12.39 -6.21
N ASP A 38 1.47 -12.31 -7.49
CA ASP A 38 2.39 -12.55 -8.58
C ASP A 38 3.41 -11.42 -8.70
N ARG A 39 4.65 -11.76 -9.07
CA ARG A 39 5.72 -10.79 -9.30
C ARG A 39 5.98 -10.64 -10.78
N THR A 40 6.26 -9.41 -11.21
CA THR A 40 6.73 -9.13 -12.56
C THR A 40 8.15 -8.56 -12.54
N PRO A 41 8.99 -8.89 -13.54
CA PRO A 41 10.28 -8.23 -13.69
C PRO A 41 10.11 -6.73 -13.95
N GLY A 42 10.89 -5.88 -13.26
CA GLY A 42 10.93 -4.44 -13.49
C GLY A 42 11.02 -3.62 -12.20
N CYS A 43 10.68 -2.35 -12.31
CA CYS A 43 10.44 -1.42 -11.20
C CYS A 43 9.10 -0.70 -11.45
N SER A 44 8.39 -0.32 -10.39
CA SER A 44 7.20 0.52 -10.57
C SER A 44 7.54 1.81 -11.32
N SER A 45 6.66 2.19 -12.25
CA SER A 45 6.88 3.31 -13.18
C SER A 45 5.99 4.53 -12.89
N ARG A 46 5.25 4.52 -11.76
CA ARG A 46 4.38 5.63 -11.33
C ARG A 46 3.26 5.96 -12.31
N ILE A 47 2.83 4.98 -13.10
CA ILE A 47 1.84 5.12 -14.17
C ILE A 47 0.44 5.24 -13.59
N GLY A 48 -0.38 6.15 -14.15
CA GLY A 48 -1.82 6.25 -13.90
C GLY A 48 -2.20 6.89 -12.56
N ARG A 49 -1.24 7.44 -11.81
CA ARG A 49 -1.50 8.04 -10.49
C ARG A 49 -2.47 9.21 -10.55
N GLU A 50 -2.55 9.87 -11.71
CA GLU A 50 -3.52 10.92 -12.01
C GLU A 50 -4.98 10.46 -11.88
N PHE A 51 -5.24 9.14 -11.91
CA PHE A 51 -6.59 8.60 -11.69
C PHE A 51 -6.95 8.45 -10.22
N LEU A 52 -6.01 8.59 -9.29
CA LEU A 52 -6.24 8.49 -7.84
C LEU A 52 -6.76 9.82 -7.29
N THR A 53 -8.00 10.16 -7.63
CA THR A 53 -8.67 11.41 -7.23
C THR A 53 -9.84 11.13 -6.30
N GLU A 54 -10.29 12.14 -5.53
CA GLU A 54 -11.45 11.98 -4.64
C GLU A 54 -12.72 11.53 -5.39
N GLU A 55 -12.88 11.90 -6.66
CA GLU A 55 -14.00 11.48 -7.53
C GLU A 55 -13.99 9.97 -7.88
N ASN A 56 -12.85 9.31 -7.72
CA ASN A 56 -12.68 7.89 -8.04
C ASN A 56 -12.64 7.00 -6.80
N VAL A 57 -12.88 7.55 -5.60
CA VAL A 57 -13.04 6.76 -4.37
C VAL A 57 -14.21 5.79 -4.53
N GLY A 58 -14.01 4.54 -4.12
CA GLY A 58 -14.95 3.42 -4.27
C GLY A 58 -14.91 2.74 -5.64
N LYS A 59 -14.09 3.23 -6.58
CA LYS A 59 -13.92 2.58 -7.89
C LYS A 59 -12.78 1.56 -7.85
N ASN A 60 -12.84 0.59 -8.77
CA ASN A 60 -11.85 -0.47 -8.87
C ASN A 60 -10.70 -0.11 -9.81
N PHE A 61 -9.51 -0.55 -9.43
CA PHE A 61 -8.27 -0.38 -10.17
C PHE A 61 -7.50 -1.71 -10.18
N ASP A 62 -6.84 -2.01 -11.30
CA ASP A 62 -5.74 -2.96 -11.32
C ASP A 62 -4.48 -2.22 -10.89
N ILE A 63 -3.80 -2.72 -9.86
CA ILE A 63 -2.59 -2.08 -9.35
C ILE A 63 -1.39 -3.01 -9.33
N SER A 64 -0.21 -2.41 -9.47
CA SER A 64 1.07 -3.03 -9.10
C SER A 64 1.88 -2.12 -8.19
N ILE A 65 2.55 -2.71 -7.21
CA ILE A 65 3.28 -1.97 -6.18
C ILE A 65 4.76 -2.35 -6.13
N LEU A 66 5.63 -1.46 -5.65
CA LEU A 66 7.05 -1.72 -5.38
C LEU A 66 7.82 -2.20 -6.66
N ASP A 67 8.74 -3.16 -6.53
CA ASP A 67 9.45 -3.77 -7.68
C ASP A 67 8.64 -4.96 -8.21
N PRO A 68 7.88 -4.81 -9.31
CA PRO A 68 6.44 -4.77 -9.24
C PRO A 68 5.81 -6.09 -8.79
N VAL A 69 4.90 -5.94 -7.83
CA VAL A 69 4.01 -6.99 -7.33
C VAL A 69 2.62 -6.70 -7.86
N LEU A 70 2.06 -7.63 -8.64
CA LEU A 70 0.73 -7.53 -9.20
C LEU A 70 -0.32 -7.87 -8.13
N VAL A 71 -1.01 -6.85 -7.64
CA VAL A 71 -2.10 -7.03 -6.66
C VAL A 71 -3.41 -7.37 -7.37
N GLY A 72 -3.58 -6.86 -8.59
CA GLY A 72 -4.80 -7.01 -9.38
C GLY A 72 -5.89 -6.04 -8.95
N ALA A 73 -7.15 -6.45 -9.14
CA ALA A 73 -8.31 -5.61 -8.90
C ALA A 73 -8.51 -5.30 -7.40
N VAL A 74 -8.52 -4.01 -7.08
CA VAL A 74 -8.72 -3.49 -5.73
C VAL A 74 -9.59 -2.23 -5.77
N GLU A 75 -10.34 -1.99 -4.70
CA GLU A 75 -11.14 -0.78 -4.52
C GLU A 75 -10.26 0.35 -3.99
N PHE A 76 -10.30 1.51 -4.62
CA PHE A 76 -9.59 2.69 -4.14
C PHE A 76 -10.36 3.38 -3.01
N VAL A 77 -9.76 3.48 -1.83
CA VAL A 77 -10.37 4.06 -0.64
C VAL A 77 -10.08 5.56 -0.52
N GLY A 78 -8.88 5.98 -0.94
CA GLY A 78 -8.48 7.39 -0.93
C GLY A 78 -6.99 7.60 -0.76
N ILE A 79 -6.56 8.88 -0.74
CA ILE A 79 -5.18 9.28 -0.49
C ILE A 79 -5.02 9.91 0.89
N GLY A 80 -4.01 9.45 1.61
CA GLY A 80 -3.54 10.02 2.87
C GLY A 80 -4.06 9.30 4.11
N GLN A 81 -3.50 9.71 5.25
CA GLN A 81 -3.65 9.03 6.55
C GLN A 81 -5.11 8.94 7.02
N LYS A 82 -5.95 9.90 6.64
CA LYS A 82 -7.39 9.95 7.02
C LYS A 82 -8.21 8.75 6.51
N TYR A 83 -7.72 8.05 5.48
CA TYR A 83 -8.39 6.87 4.91
C TYR A 83 -7.87 5.54 5.47
N ILE A 84 -6.84 5.57 6.32
CA ILE A 84 -6.28 4.36 6.92
C ILE A 84 -7.14 3.92 8.10
N PRO A 85 -7.59 2.66 8.17
CA PRO A 85 -8.32 2.15 9.33
C PRO A 85 -7.55 2.37 10.63
N ALA A 86 -8.25 2.83 11.68
CA ALA A 86 -7.62 3.18 12.96
C ALA A 86 -6.81 2.02 13.58
N SER A 87 -7.26 0.77 13.41
CA SER A 87 -6.53 -0.42 13.88
C SER A 87 -5.16 -0.57 13.21
N ILE A 88 -5.07 -0.30 11.90
CA ILE A 88 -3.82 -0.35 11.14
C ILE A 88 -2.96 0.87 11.48
N TYR A 89 -3.57 2.07 11.45
CA TYR A 89 -2.86 3.31 11.73
C TYR A 89 -2.15 3.26 13.09
N ASN A 90 -2.86 2.86 14.14
CA ASN A 90 -2.30 2.79 15.50
C ASN A 90 -1.16 1.78 15.62
N ASN A 91 -1.20 0.67 14.87
CA ASN A 91 -0.11 -0.30 14.89
C ASN A 91 1.12 0.26 14.14
N VAL A 92 0.91 0.83 12.95
CA VAL A 92 1.99 1.36 12.12
C VAL A 92 2.64 2.60 12.73
N ILE A 93 1.87 3.57 13.27
CA ILE A 93 2.44 4.83 13.79
C ILE A 93 3.34 4.59 15.01
N ASN A 94 2.98 3.61 15.85
CA ASN A 94 3.74 3.28 17.05
C ASN A 94 5.03 2.53 16.72
N SER A 95 4.99 1.66 15.71
CA SER A 95 6.14 0.83 15.34
C SER A 95 7.05 1.48 14.28
N PHE A 96 6.49 2.35 13.42
CA PHE A 96 7.12 2.92 12.23
C PHE A 96 6.65 4.35 11.96
N PRO A 97 6.88 5.31 12.88
CA PRO A 97 6.37 6.67 12.75
C PRO A 97 6.83 7.37 11.45
N LYS A 98 8.07 7.08 11.02
CA LYS A 98 8.66 7.61 9.79
C LYS A 98 7.94 7.20 8.51
N PHE A 99 7.10 6.16 8.54
CA PHE A 99 6.28 5.80 7.39
C PHE A 99 5.40 6.97 6.99
N PHE A 100 4.81 7.67 7.96
CA PHE A 100 3.82 8.71 7.68
C PHE A 100 4.41 10.10 7.47
N ASP A 101 5.70 10.29 7.69
CA ASP A 101 6.36 11.59 7.69
C ASP A 101 6.71 12.11 6.28
N TYR A 102 6.71 11.25 5.24
CA TYR A 102 7.42 11.55 3.98
C TYR A 102 6.68 11.33 2.66
N GLY A 103 5.38 10.97 2.63
CA GLY A 103 4.73 10.66 1.35
C GLY A 103 3.22 10.81 1.27
N ASP A 104 2.72 10.87 0.03
CA ASP A 104 1.32 10.67 -0.32
C ASP A 104 1.07 9.15 -0.44
N PHE A 105 0.21 8.62 0.44
CA PHE A 105 -0.15 7.20 0.45
C PHE A 105 -1.49 6.99 -0.22
N ALA A 106 -1.56 6.03 -1.15
CA ALA A 106 -2.83 5.52 -1.63
C ALA A 106 -3.28 4.35 -0.76
N VAL A 107 -4.56 4.33 -0.39
CA VAL A 107 -5.20 3.26 0.37
C VAL A 107 -6.14 2.51 -0.56
N PHE A 108 -5.94 1.21 -0.64
CA PHE A 108 -6.78 0.30 -1.40
C PHE A 108 -7.32 -0.82 -0.50
N LYS A 109 -8.43 -1.41 -0.94
CA LYS A 109 -9.10 -2.51 -0.26
C LYS A 109 -9.33 -3.68 -1.23
N GLN A 110 -9.02 -4.90 -0.78
CA GLN A 110 -9.26 -6.14 -1.51
C GLN A 110 -9.97 -7.14 -0.59
N GLY A 111 -11.29 -7.29 -0.75
CA GLY A 111 -12.08 -8.03 0.23
C GLY A 111 -11.98 -7.40 1.60
N ASP A 112 -11.49 -8.14 2.59
CA ASP A 112 -11.22 -7.60 3.94
C ASP A 112 -9.81 -7.04 4.09
N GLU A 113 -8.94 -7.17 3.09
CA GLU A 113 -7.53 -6.76 3.18
C GLU A 113 -7.29 -5.32 2.72
N TYR A 114 -6.26 -4.70 3.28
CA TYR A 114 -5.83 -3.34 2.98
C TYR A 114 -4.42 -3.33 2.40
N ILE A 115 -4.25 -2.51 1.36
CA ILE A 115 -2.99 -2.24 0.70
C ILE A 115 -2.78 -0.73 0.79
N ILE A 116 -1.80 -0.31 1.59
CA ILE A 116 -1.43 1.10 1.77
C ILE A 116 -0.04 1.25 1.19
N VAL A 117 0.11 2.11 0.19
CA VAL A 117 1.38 2.19 -0.54
C VAL A 117 1.69 3.65 -0.84
N ASP A 118 2.97 4.00 -0.69
CA ASP A 118 3.49 5.27 -1.15
C ASP A 118 3.28 5.35 -2.67
N THR A 119 2.65 6.43 -3.11
CA THR A 119 2.32 6.66 -4.52
C THR A 119 3.55 6.67 -5.42
N ASP A 120 4.77 6.83 -4.92
CA ASP A 120 5.99 6.73 -5.70
C ASP A 120 6.38 5.30 -6.10
N TYR A 121 5.74 4.29 -5.51
CA TYR A 121 5.96 2.86 -5.77
C TYR A 121 4.66 2.16 -6.17
N LEU A 122 3.84 2.83 -6.99
CA LEU A 122 2.53 2.37 -7.41
C LEU A 122 2.29 2.66 -8.89
N ASP A 123 1.87 1.64 -9.63
CA ASP A 123 1.22 1.78 -10.92
C ASP A 123 -0.26 1.40 -10.79
N VAL A 124 -1.11 2.13 -11.49
CA VAL A 124 -2.57 2.01 -11.39
C VAL A 124 -3.21 2.06 -12.78
N LYS A 125 -4.21 1.20 -12.97
CA LYS A 125 -5.01 1.13 -14.18
C LYS A 125 -6.50 1.11 -13.81
N PRO A 126 -7.31 2.07 -14.27
CA PRO A 126 -8.75 2.09 -13.96
C PRO A 126 -9.48 0.90 -14.61
N LEU A 127 -10.48 0.36 -13.89
CA LEU A 127 -11.32 -0.77 -14.34
C LEU A 127 -12.81 -0.41 -14.53
N PHE A 128 -13.12 0.88 -14.60
CA PHE A 128 -14.48 1.43 -14.67
C PHE A 128 -14.72 2.24 -15.95
#